data_AF-A0A5E8CLV9-F1
#
_entry.id   AF-A0A5E8CLV9-F1
#
_cell.length_a   1.000
_cell.length_b   1.000
_cell.length_c   1.000
_cell.angle_alpha   90.00
_cell.angle_beta   90.00
_cell.angle_gamma   90.00
#
_symmetry.space_group_name_H-M   'P 1'
#
loop_
_entity.id
_entity.type
_entity.pdbx_description
1 polymer ?
#
loop_
_entity_poly.entity_id
_entity_poly.type
_entity_poly.pdbx_seq_one_letter_code
_entity_poly.pdbx_strand_id
1 'polypeptide(L)'
;MEPKLPWQCHSQEFFNYPTVITKSSIHLAGDGRFSLQEIKNGSIIRTSPIITLNQYIIKKQKGCIKINSYSELEKLKEHLKQIDDIDIEKYLSWFFFGIDNSLFLYTESFHINHSMNNNVNPIIKYNELQEISTTDIDCNTEFFWNYNNFKFPNFYYKWCKDNNLTNVIDIINNINHMTIHE
;
A
#
# COMPACT_ATOMS: atom_id res chain seq x y z
N MET A 1 17.98 15.56 -4.46
CA MET A 1 17.26 14.33 -4.83
C MET A 1 16.04 14.75 -5.62
N GLU A 2 15.83 14.16 -6.80
CA GLU A 2 14.61 14.38 -7.57
C GLU A 2 13.39 13.87 -6.80
N PRO A 3 12.22 14.51 -6.93
CA PRO A 3 10.99 14.00 -6.35
C PRO A 3 10.70 12.61 -6.94
N LYS A 4 10.34 11.66 -6.07
CA LYS A 4 9.96 10.30 -6.46
C LYS A 4 8.48 10.08 -6.22
N LEU A 5 7.86 9.27 -7.07
CA LEU A 5 6.51 8.79 -6.83
C LEU A 5 6.49 7.85 -5.63
N PRO A 6 5.39 7.77 -4.85
CA PRO A 6 5.36 6.97 -3.63
C PRO A 6 5.73 5.49 -3.80
N TRP A 7 5.37 4.89 -4.94
CA TRP A 7 5.71 3.50 -5.29
C TRP A 7 7.15 3.29 -5.75
N GLN A 8 7.89 4.35 -6.06
CA GLN A 8 9.32 4.29 -6.40
C GLN A 8 10.22 4.44 -5.16
N CYS A 9 9.63 4.69 -3.99
CA CYS A 9 10.36 4.93 -2.76
C CYS A 9 10.77 3.62 -2.08
N HIS A 10 12.08 3.38 -2.00
CA HIS A 10 12.67 2.22 -1.33
C HIS A 10 13.20 2.64 0.04
N SER A 11 12.31 2.87 1.00
CA SER A 11 12.62 3.44 2.32
C SER A 11 12.49 2.42 3.46
N GLN A 12 13.25 2.65 4.53
CA GLN A 12 13.17 1.96 5.81
C GLN A 12 12.40 2.78 6.87
N GLU A 13 11.94 3.99 6.51
CA GLU A 13 11.17 4.84 7.42
C GLU A 13 9.92 4.14 7.95
N PHE A 14 9.63 4.41 9.23
CA PHE A 14 8.48 3.90 9.98
C PHE A 14 8.54 2.40 10.33
N PHE A 15 9.49 1.64 9.80
CA PHE A 15 9.66 0.24 10.17
C PHE A 15 10.39 0.10 11.51
N ASN A 16 9.85 -0.73 12.40
CA ASN A 16 10.45 -1.05 13.69
C ASN A 16 11.48 -2.18 13.60
N TYR A 17 11.54 -2.87 12.46
CA TYR A 17 12.42 -3.99 12.20
C TYR A 17 13.21 -3.76 10.91
N PRO A 18 14.47 -4.20 10.81
CA PRO A 18 15.25 -4.10 9.58
C PRO A 18 14.58 -4.91 8.47
N THR A 19 14.48 -4.32 7.28
CA THR A 19 13.86 -4.97 6.12
C THR A 19 14.70 -4.75 4.87
N VAL A 20 14.46 -5.55 3.85
CA VAL A 20 15.03 -5.38 2.51
C VAL A 20 13.94 -5.48 1.46
N ILE A 21 14.05 -4.68 0.40
CA ILE A 21 13.25 -4.85 -0.81
C ILE A 21 14.10 -5.62 -1.81
N THR A 22 13.58 -6.74 -2.30
CA THR A 22 14.18 -7.55 -3.37
C THR A 22 13.07 -8.15 -4.22
N LYS A 23 13.38 -9.01 -5.19
CA LYS A 23 12.36 -9.69 -5.98
C LYS A 23 11.45 -10.52 -5.07
N SER A 24 10.14 -10.37 -5.28
CA SER A 24 9.13 -11.13 -4.57
C SER A 24 9.34 -12.63 -4.78
N SER A 25 8.99 -13.42 -3.77
CA SER A 25 8.88 -14.87 -3.87
C SER A 25 7.70 -15.31 -4.76
N ILE A 26 6.75 -14.41 -5.03
CA ILE A 26 5.64 -14.63 -5.96
C ILE A 26 6.11 -14.35 -7.39
N HIS A 27 5.92 -15.34 -8.27
CA HIS A 27 6.27 -15.22 -9.69
C HIS A 27 5.57 -14.00 -10.33
N LEU A 28 6.36 -13.14 -10.99
CA LEU A 28 5.90 -11.93 -11.68
C LEU A 28 5.26 -10.84 -10.81
N ALA A 29 5.30 -10.93 -9.47
CA ALA A 29 4.80 -9.89 -8.58
C ALA A 29 5.73 -8.67 -8.45
N GLY A 30 6.86 -8.67 -9.15
CA GLY A 30 7.84 -7.60 -9.08
C GLY A 30 8.66 -7.67 -7.81
N ASP A 31 8.66 -6.60 -7.04
CA ASP A 31 9.43 -6.48 -5.80
C ASP A 31 8.56 -6.81 -4.59
N GLY A 32 9.18 -7.35 -3.55
CA GLY A 32 8.59 -7.67 -2.27
C GLY A 32 9.49 -7.21 -1.13
N ARG A 33 8.91 -6.98 0.04
CA ARG A 33 9.66 -6.60 1.24
C ARG A 33 9.79 -7.77 2.21
N PHE A 34 11.01 -8.00 2.67
CA PHE A 34 11.38 -9.13 3.51
C PHE A 34 11.91 -8.64 4.86
N SER A 35 11.61 -9.39 5.92
CA SER A 35 12.24 -9.18 7.22
C SER A 35 13.70 -9.61 7.20
N LEU A 36 14.58 -8.87 7.88
CA LEU A 36 15.98 -9.27 8.09
C LEU A 36 16.23 -9.88 9.48
N GLN A 37 15.18 -10.14 10.24
CA GLN A 37 15.24 -10.80 11.54
C GLN A 37 13.92 -11.49 11.89
N GLU A 38 13.92 -12.26 12.97
CA GLU A 38 12.69 -12.82 13.53
C GLU A 38 11.78 -11.72 14.11
N ILE A 39 10.47 -11.87 13.89
CA ILE A 39 9.42 -10.99 14.44
C ILE A 39 8.35 -11.88 15.08
N LYS A 40 8.00 -11.60 16.34
CA LYS A 40 6.99 -12.37 17.08
C LYS A 40 5.59 -11.95 16.70
N ASN A 41 4.66 -12.89 16.67
CA ASN A 41 3.24 -12.66 16.48
C ASN A 41 2.72 -11.51 17.36
N GLY A 42 1.92 -10.61 16.78
CA GLY A 42 1.38 -9.44 17.45
C GLY A 42 2.34 -8.25 17.53
N SER A 43 3.58 -8.38 17.05
CA SER A 43 4.52 -7.26 16.98
C SER A 43 4.11 -6.24 15.91
N ILE A 44 4.33 -4.96 16.22
CA ILE A 44 4.11 -3.85 15.28
C ILE A 44 5.34 -3.72 14.37
N ILE A 45 5.19 -4.10 13.11
CA ILE A 45 6.22 -4.08 12.07
C ILE A 45 6.53 -2.66 11.61
N ARG A 46 5.49 -1.84 11.43
CA ARG A 46 5.60 -0.48 10.91
C ARG A 46 4.55 0.41 11.55
N THR A 47 4.91 1.64 11.91
CA THR A 47 3.99 2.64 12.46
C THR A 47 4.12 3.93 11.66
N SER A 48 3.13 4.23 10.81
CA SER A 48 3.11 5.45 10.00
C SER A 48 2.06 6.44 10.51
N PRO A 49 2.39 7.73 10.69
CA PRO A 49 1.37 8.72 11.04
C PRO A 49 0.35 8.84 9.91
N ILE A 50 -0.92 8.92 10.25
CA ILE A 50 -1.96 9.26 9.27
C ILE A 50 -1.94 10.76 9.05
N ILE A 51 -1.76 11.17 7.80
CA ILE A 51 -1.62 12.56 7.39
C ILE A 51 -2.69 12.93 6.35
N THR A 52 -2.99 14.21 6.27
CA THR A 52 -3.86 14.79 5.24
C THR A 52 -3.10 15.00 3.93
N LEU A 53 -3.83 15.13 2.83
CA LEU A 53 -3.26 15.48 1.53
C LEU A 53 -2.46 16.79 1.57
N ASN A 54 -2.95 17.81 2.29
CA ASN A 54 -2.25 19.09 2.42
C ASN A 54 -0.92 18.96 3.17
N GLN A 55 -0.85 18.11 4.20
CA GLN A 55 0.41 17.82 4.89
C GLN A 55 1.42 17.19 3.95
N TYR A 56 0.99 16.29 3.06
CA TYR A 56 1.85 15.72 2.04
C TYR A 56 2.29 16.75 0.98
N ILE A 57 1.35 17.42 0.31
CA ILE A 57 1.65 18.30 -0.84
C ILE A 57 2.41 19.56 -0.40
N ILE A 58 1.95 20.24 0.66
CA ILE A 58 2.45 21.56 1.07
C ILE A 58 3.62 21.40 2.04
N LYS A 59 3.46 20.57 3.09
CA LYS A 59 4.48 20.42 4.13
C LYS A 59 5.52 19.35 3.81
N LYS A 60 5.35 18.59 2.73
CA LYS A 60 6.21 17.45 2.35
C LYS A 60 6.36 16.44 3.49
N GLN A 61 5.31 16.32 4.32
CA GLN A 61 5.29 15.38 5.42
C GLN A 61 5.15 13.95 4.89
N LYS A 62 5.93 13.03 5.46
CA LYS A 62 5.86 11.60 5.17
C LYS A 62 4.91 10.89 6.12
N GLY A 63 4.32 9.79 5.66
CA GLY A 63 3.41 8.96 6.44
C GLY A 63 2.46 8.17 5.55
N CYS A 64 1.22 8.04 6.02
CA CYS A 64 0.13 7.45 5.27
C CYS A 64 -0.94 8.50 5.00
N ILE A 65 -1.14 8.87 3.73
CA ILE A 65 -2.12 9.87 3.34
C ILE A 65 -3.51 9.26 3.43
N LYS A 66 -4.39 9.87 4.23
CA LYS A 66 -5.83 9.57 4.18
C LYS A 66 -6.50 10.45 3.14
N ILE A 67 -7.17 9.83 2.18
CA ILE A 67 -7.96 10.50 1.15
C ILE A 67 -9.43 10.43 1.54
N ASN A 68 -10.09 11.58 1.67
CA ASN A 68 -11.44 11.68 2.20
C ASN A 68 -12.51 11.93 1.13
N SER A 69 -12.11 12.22 -0.11
CA SER A 69 -13.06 12.51 -1.18
C SER A 69 -12.49 12.30 -2.58
N TYR A 70 -13.39 12.22 -3.56
CA TYR A 70 -13.06 12.25 -4.99
C TYR A 70 -12.19 13.47 -5.34
N SER A 71 -12.52 14.66 -4.82
CA SER A 71 -11.76 15.88 -5.12
C SER A 71 -10.34 15.85 -4.57
N GLU A 72 -10.11 15.25 -3.39
CA GLU A 72 -8.76 15.04 -2.88
C GLU A 72 -7.97 14.06 -3.73
N LEU A 73 -8.62 13.02 -4.25
CA LEU A 73 -7.99 12.06 -5.15
C LEU A 73 -7.53 12.74 -6.45
N GLU A 74 -8.40 13.55 -7.07
CA GLU A 74 -8.02 14.35 -8.25
C GLU A 74 -6.87 15.30 -7.96
N LYS A 75 -6.87 15.98 -6.80
CA LYS A 75 -5.75 16.85 -6.41
C LYS A 75 -4.44 16.09 -6.22
N LEU A 76 -4.49 14.89 -5.62
CA LEU A 76 -3.31 14.04 -5.49
C LEU A 76 -2.79 13.62 -6.86
N LYS A 77 -3.68 13.16 -7.76
CA LYS A 77 -3.35 12.78 -9.12
C LYS A 77 -2.63 13.91 -9.87
N GLU A 78 -3.21 15.10 -9.89
CA GLU A 78 -2.59 16.28 -10.53
C GLU A 78 -1.24 16.65 -9.89
N HIS A 79 -1.09 16.48 -8.56
CA HIS A 79 0.20 16.69 -7.91
C HIS A 79 1.26 15.68 -8.36
N LEU A 80 0.91 14.40 -8.46
CA LEU A 80 1.84 13.35 -8.86
C LEU A 80 2.23 13.46 -10.35
N LYS A 81 1.33 13.92 -11.21
CA LYS A 81 1.65 14.21 -12.63
C LYS A 81 2.72 15.27 -12.83
N GLN A 82 2.92 16.16 -11.85
CA GLN A 82 4.02 17.13 -11.86
C GLN A 82 5.38 16.50 -11.56
N ILE A 83 5.40 15.27 -11.02
CA ILE A 83 6.62 14.51 -10.73
C ILE A 83 6.94 13.61 -11.93
N ASP A 84 5.96 12.85 -12.39
CA ASP A 84 6.03 11.95 -13.54
C ASP A 84 4.61 11.78 -14.09
N ASP A 85 4.43 11.83 -15.41
CA ASP A 85 3.10 11.84 -16.04
C ASP A 85 2.64 10.43 -16.49
N ILE A 86 3.52 9.43 -16.44
CA ILE A 86 3.20 8.13 -17.03
C ILE A 86 2.31 7.29 -16.09
N ASP A 87 1.09 6.99 -16.55
CA ASP A 87 0.15 6.03 -15.95
C ASP A 87 -0.23 6.30 -14.47
N ILE A 88 -0.19 7.56 -14.00
CA ILE A 88 -0.46 7.92 -12.59
C ILE A 88 -1.77 7.35 -12.06
N GLU A 89 -2.86 7.46 -12.83
CA GLU A 89 -4.17 6.96 -12.45
C GLU A 89 -4.15 5.45 -12.20
N LYS A 90 -3.47 4.71 -13.08
CA LYS A 90 -3.34 3.26 -13.01
C LYS A 90 -2.50 2.86 -11.79
N TYR A 91 -1.34 3.49 -11.58
CA TYR A 91 -0.53 3.22 -10.38
C TYR A 91 -1.27 3.58 -9.10
N LEU A 92 -1.98 4.71 -9.04
CA LEU A 92 -2.82 5.06 -7.90
C LEU A 92 -3.85 3.95 -7.62
N SER A 93 -4.52 3.42 -8.64
CA SER A 93 -5.51 2.34 -8.47
C SER A 93 -4.93 1.03 -7.91
N TRP A 94 -3.62 0.83 -8.05
CA TRP A 94 -2.91 -0.36 -7.58
C TRP A 94 -2.28 -0.18 -6.19
N PHE A 95 -1.84 1.04 -5.87
CA PHE A 95 -1.13 1.36 -4.63
C PHE A 95 -2.02 1.91 -3.51
N PHE A 96 -3.27 2.25 -3.81
CA PHE A 96 -4.26 2.52 -2.78
C PHE A 96 -4.67 1.26 -2.03
N PHE A 97 -4.87 1.40 -0.72
CA PHE A 97 -5.46 0.36 0.12
C PHE A 97 -6.60 0.93 0.97
N GLY A 98 -7.52 0.05 1.34
CA GLY A 98 -8.77 0.41 2.00
C GLY A 98 -8.89 -0.24 3.37
N ILE A 99 -9.11 0.55 4.43
CA ILE A 99 -9.35 0.06 5.79
C ILE A 99 -10.60 0.75 6.31
N ASP A 100 -11.58 -0.02 6.77
CA ASP A 100 -12.83 0.47 7.34
C ASP A 100 -13.48 1.59 6.51
N ASN A 101 -13.60 1.37 5.20
CA ASN A 101 -14.21 2.29 4.25
C ASN A 101 -13.46 3.64 4.10
N SER A 102 -12.18 3.70 4.50
CA SER A 102 -11.27 4.83 4.27
C SER A 102 -10.21 4.45 3.24
N LEU A 103 -9.78 5.43 2.43
CA LEU A 103 -8.78 5.24 1.38
C LEU A 103 -7.43 5.80 1.81
N PHE A 104 -6.37 5.02 1.60
CA PHE A 104 -5.03 5.34 2.06
C PHE A 104 -3.94 5.10 1.01
N LEU A 105 -2.91 5.94 1.03
CA LEU A 105 -1.69 5.78 0.24
C LEU A 105 -0.47 6.06 1.12
N TYR A 106 0.49 5.14 1.16
CA TYR A 106 1.78 5.46 1.79
C TYR A 106 2.57 6.43 0.93
N THR A 107 3.19 7.43 1.56
CA THR A 107 4.18 8.29 0.87
C THR A 107 5.49 7.55 0.59
N GLU A 108 5.75 6.50 1.36
CA GLU A 108 6.93 5.64 1.31
C GLU A 108 6.44 4.20 1.21
N SER A 109 6.44 3.63 -0.01
CA SER A 109 5.81 2.33 -0.28
C SER A 109 6.26 1.23 0.67
N PHE A 110 5.29 0.42 1.11
CA PHE A 110 5.58 -0.81 1.84
C PHE A 110 6.20 -1.85 0.91
N HIS A 111 5.87 -1.87 -0.39
CA HIS A 111 6.28 -2.97 -1.30
C HIS A 111 5.83 -4.34 -0.75
N ILE A 112 4.60 -4.38 -0.27
CA ILE A 112 3.96 -5.57 0.28
C ILE A 112 3.05 -6.16 -0.77
N ASN A 113 3.14 -7.47 -1.00
CA ASN A 113 2.33 -8.17 -2.01
C ASN A 113 1.07 -8.81 -1.41
N HIS A 114 0.18 -9.25 -2.31
CA HIS A 114 -1.01 -10.03 -1.94
C HIS A 114 -0.65 -11.50 -1.65
N SER A 115 -1.24 -12.06 -0.59
CA SER A 115 -1.35 -13.52 -0.38
C SER A 115 -2.58 -13.86 0.45
N MET A 116 -3.21 -15.00 0.18
CA MET A 116 -4.26 -15.56 1.05
C MET A 116 -3.68 -16.04 2.40
N ASN A 117 -2.38 -16.34 2.45
CA ASN A 117 -1.65 -16.70 3.65
C ASN A 117 -0.87 -15.48 4.18
N ASN A 118 -1.58 -14.40 4.47
CA ASN A 118 -0.96 -13.14 4.89
C ASN A 118 -0.37 -13.23 6.30
N ASN A 119 0.79 -12.62 6.50
CA ASN A 119 1.50 -12.58 7.78
C ASN A 119 1.53 -11.17 8.42
N VAL A 120 0.92 -10.18 7.76
CA VAL A 120 0.78 -8.80 8.24
C VAL A 120 -0.68 -8.35 8.07
N ASN A 121 -1.19 -7.59 9.03
CA ASN A 121 -2.46 -6.89 8.92
C ASN A 121 -2.32 -5.41 9.33
N PRO A 122 -2.94 -4.48 8.59
CA PRO A 122 -3.00 -3.10 9.00
C PRO A 122 -4.09 -2.88 10.04
N ILE A 123 -3.81 -2.04 11.05
CA ILE A 123 -4.80 -1.52 11.99
C ILE A 123 -4.64 0.00 12.15
N ILE A 124 -5.73 0.68 12.50
CA ILE A 124 -5.70 2.11 12.84
C ILE A 124 -5.78 2.26 14.35
N LYS A 125 -4.79 2.92 14.95
CA LYS A 125 -4.74 3.20 16.39
C LYS A 125 -4.12 4.56 16.65
N TYR A 126 -4.73 5.38 17.50
CA TYR A 126 -4.21 6.71 17.88
C TYR A 126 -3.82 7.63 16.71
N ASN A 127 -4.59 7.62 15.60
CA ASN A 127 -4.28 8.36 14.37
C ASN A 127 -2.97 7.92 13.67
N GLU A 128 -2.58 6.67 13.90
CA GLU A 128 -1.48 6.00 13.21
C GLU A 128 -2.03 4.77 12.48
N LEU A 129 -1.37 4.44 11.38
CA LEU A 129 -1.53 3.17 10.70
C LEU A 129 -0.40 2.25 11.16
N GLN A 130 -0.77 1.14 11.79
CA GLN A 130 0.16 0.16 12.35
C GLN A 130 0.02 -1.16 11.59
N GLU A 131 1.16 -1.69 11.15
CA GLU A 131 1.26 -2.99 10.50
C GLU A 131 1.63 -4.02 11.53
N ILE A 132 0.75 -4.99 11.79
CA ILE A 132 0.93 -5.96 12.85
C ILE A 132 1.13 -7.35 12.26
N SER A 133 2.16 -8.05 12.74
CA SER A 133 2.38 -9.46 12.42
C SER A 133 1.24 -10.33 12.95
N THR A 134 0.70 -11.22 12.12
CA THR A 134 -0.40 -12.15 12.47
C THR A 134 0.11 -13.54 12.85
N THR A 135 1.41 -13.76 12.71
CA THR A 135 2.16 -14.99 13.01
C THR A 135 3.58 -14.61 13.41
N ASP A 136 4.34 -15.55 13.98
CA ASP A 136 5.79 -15.44 14.00
C ASP A 136 6.31 -15.39 12.54
N ILE A 137 7.27 -14.52 12.27
CA ILE A 137 7.89 -14.29 10.96
C ILE A 137 9.38 -14.54 11.11
N ASP A 138 9.91 -15.49 10.34
CA ASP A 138 11.33 -15.81 10.35
C ASP A 138 12.16 -14.77 9.60
N CYS A 139 13.47 -14.75 9.86
CA CYS A 139 14.42 -13.98 9.06
C CYS A 139 14.32 -14.36 7.56
N ASN A 140 14.39 -13.37 6.68
CA ASN A 140 14.24 -13.49 5.22
C ASN A 140 12.85 -13.95 4.75
N THR A 141 11.81 -13.76 5.56
CA THR A 141 10.42 -14.01 5.13
C THR A 141 9.81 -12.75 4.52
N GLU A 142 9.12 -12.89 3.38
CA GLU A 142 8.38 -11.81 2.72
C GLU A 142 7.13 -11.44 3.53
N PHE A 143 6.83 -10.13 3.61
CA PHE A 143 5.57 -9.65 4.15
C PHE A 143 4.47 -9.73 3.11
N PHE A 144 3.29 -10.14 3.58
CA PHE A 144 2.09 -10.22 2.75
C PHE A 144 0.89 -9.62 3.46
N TRP A 145 0.05 -8.96 2.67
CA TRP A 145 -1.32 -8.60 3.04
C TRP A 145 -2.29 -9.49 2.29
N ASN A 146 -3.49 -9.66 2.83
CA ASN A 146 -4.61 -10.20 2.06
C ASN A 146 -5.46 -9.02 1.56
N TYR A 147 -5.20 -8.60 0.33
CA TYR A 147 -5.92 -7.48 -0.31
C TYR A 147 -7.44 -7.69 -0.42
N ASN A 148 -7.95 -8.93 -0.35
CA ASN A 148 -9.40 -9.18 -0.34
C ASN A 148 -10.08 -8.61 0.92
N ASN A 149 -9.30 -8.31 1.95
CA ASN A 149 -9.79 -7.66 3.18
C ASN A 149 -9.95 -6.15 3.02
N PHE A 150 -9.50 -5.56 1.91
CA PHE A 150 -9.62 -4.12 1.72
C PHE A 150 -11.08 -3.70 1.59
N LYS A 151 -11.41 -2.59 2.25
CA LYS A 151 -12.73 -1.96 2.20
C LYS A 151 -12.59 -0.52 1.76
N PHE A 152 -12.93 -0.26 0.51
CA PHE A 152 -12.80 1.07 -0.08
C PHE A 152 -14.11 1.89 0.00
N PRO A 153 -14.01 3.22 0.09
CA PRO A 153 -15.18 4.11 0.01
C PRO A 153 -15.80 4.17 -1.39
N ASN A 154 -17.11 4.43 -1.44
CA ASN A 154 -17.87 4.57 -2.70
C ASN A 154 -17.27 5.59 -3.68
N PHE A 155 -16.67 6.68 -3.18
CA PHE A 155 -16.06 7.68 -4.06
C PHE A 155 -14.85 7.12 -4.81
N TYR A 156 -14.14 6.13 -4.25
CA TYR A 156 -13.01 5.48 -4.90
C TYR A 156 -13.49 4.58 -6.04
N TYR A 157 -14.51 3.76 -5.80
CA TYR A 157 -15.12 2.95 -6.86
C TYR A 157 -15.66 3.82 -8.00
N LYS A 158 -16.31 4.93 -7.66
CA LYS A 158 -16.73 5.92 -8.66
C LYS A 158 -15.54 6.47 -9.46
N TRP A 159 -14.46 6.84 -8.77
CA TRP A 159 -13.24 7.33 -9.42
C TRP A 159 -12.62 6.30 -10.37
N CYS A 160 -12.50 5.03 -9.96
CA CYS A 160 -12.02 3.97 -10.83
C CYS A 160 -12.91 3.81 -12.07
N LYS A 161 -14.23 3.80 -11.89
CA LYS A 161 -15.20 3.69 -12.98
C LYS A 161 -15.09 4.86 -13.97
N ASP A 162 -15.05 6.09 -13.47
CA ASP A 162 -15.00 7.29 -14.31
C ASP A 162 -13.71 7.36 -15.15
N ASN A 163 -12.63 6.71 -14.70
CA ASN A 163 -11.33 6.68 -15.35
C ASN A 163 -11.00 5.35 -16.03
N ASN A 164 -11.95 4.42 -16.17
CA ASN A 164 -11.74 3.06 -16.72
C ASN A 164 -10.58 2.29 -16.06
N LEU A 165 -10.46 2.40 -14.73
CA LEU A 165 -9.41 1.75 -13.94
C LEU A 165 -9.93 0.48 -13.29
N THR A 166 -9.05 -0.53 -13.20
CA THR A 166 -9.29 -1.73 -12.40
C THR A 166 -8.62 -1.53 -11.05
N ASN A 167 -9.38 -1.61 -9.97
CA ASN A 167 -8.79 -1.50 -8.62
C ASN A 167 -8.09 -2.81 -8.24
N VAL A 168 -7.27 -2.74 -7.19
CA VAL A 168 -6.46 -3.88 -6.74
C VAL A 168 -7.26 -5.14 -6.37
N ILE A 169 -8.48 -5.02 -5.82
CA ILE A 169 -9.31 -6.19 -5.49
C ILE A 169 -9.74 -6.91 -6.77
N ASP A 170 -10.19 -6.16 -7.77
CA ASP A 170 -10.61 -6.73 -9.06
C ASP A 170 -9.44 -7.40 -9.79
N ILE A 171 -8.23 -6.84 -9.69
CA ILE A 171 -7.01 -7.47 -10.23
C ILE A 171 -6.76 -8.83 -9.57
N ILE A 172 -6.79 -8.87 -8.23
CA ILE A 172 -6.55 -10.11 -7.47
C ILE A 172 -7.63 -11.15 -7.76
N ASN A 173 -8.90 -10.77 -7.83
CA ASN A 173 -9.98 -11.69 -8.16
C ASN A 173 -9.78 -12.31 -9.54
N ASN A 174 -9.39 -11.52 -10.54
CA ASN A 174 -9.10 -12.04 -11.88
C ASN A 174 -7.91 -13.02 -11.89
N ILE A 175 -6.86 -12.76 -11.10
CA ILE A 175 -5.71 -13.67 -10.96
C ILE A 175 -6.11 -14.98 -10.26
N ASN A 176 -6.85 -14.90 -9.16
CA ASN A 176 -7.28 -16.08 -8.39
C ASN A 176 -8.25 -16.97 -9.18
N HIS A 177 -9.02 -16.42 -10.12
CA HIS A 177 -9.86 -17.22 -11.00
C HIS A 177 -9.07 -17.95 -12.10
N MET A 178 -7.88 -17.47 -12.47
CA MET A 178 -7.02 -18.12 -13.45
C MET A 178 -6.26 -19.32 -12.86
N THR A 179 -5.96 -19.32 -11.56
CA THR A 179 -5.20 -20.39 -10.87
C THR A 179 -6.03 -21.60 -10.44
N ILE A 180 -7.36 -21.59 -10.59
CA ILE A 180 -8.25 -22.73 -10.27
C ILE A 180 -8.38 -23.72 -11.45
N HIS A 181 -7.75 -23.42 -12.59
CA HIS A 181 -7.83 -24.23 -13.82
C HIS A 181 -6.51 -24.90 -14.25
N GLU A 182 -5.50 -24.98 -13.37
CA GLU A 182 -4.29 -25.77 -13.59
C GLU A 182 -4.25 -27.06 -12.76
#